data_AF-A0A2X0RMT3-F1
#
_entry.id   AF-A0A2X0RMT3-F1
#
_cell.length_a   1.000
_cell.length_b   1.000
_cell.length_c   1.000
_cell.angle_alpha   90.00
_cell.angle_beta   90.00
_cell.angle_gamma   90.00
#
_symmetry.space_group_name_H-M   'P 1'
#
loop_
_entity.id
_entity.type
_entity.pdbx_description
1 polymer ?
#
loop_
_entity_poly.entity_id
_entity_poly.type
_entity_poly.pdbx_seq_one_letter_code
_entity_poly.pdbx_strand_id
1 'polypeptide(L)'
;MSSRSGDVDPSLLPFIMKKEDINIDQMMKILYHKSGLLGISGISPDMRNLRSNMTPLKGEKKARADLARNIFINRIIRYVGSYIL
;
A
#
# COMPACT_ATOMS: atom_id res chain seq x y z
N MET A 1 -0.62 -5.34 0.69
CA MET A 1 0.55 -6.24 0.89
C MET A 1 1.77 -5.39 1.25
N SER A 2 2.96 -5.99 1.32
CA SER A 2 4.23 -5.31 1.63
C SER A 2 4.63 -4.26 0.56
N SER A 3 5.08 -4.67 -0.62
CA SER A 3 5.36 -3.78 -1.77
C SER A 3 4.32 -3.84 -2.89
N ARG A 4 3.38 -4.79 -2.81
CA ARG A 4 2.32 -5.02 -3.80
C ARG A 4 1.04 -4.26 -3.46
N SER A 5 0.33 -3.78 -4.48
CA SER A 5 -0.93 -3.03 -4.35
C SER A 5 -2.05 -3.82 -3.67
N GLY A 6 -2.15 -5.11 -3.94
CA GLY A 6 -3.39 -5.86 -3.72
C GLY A 6 -4.42 -5.48 -4.78
N ASP A 7 -5.71 -5.65 -4.47
CA ASP A 7 -6.78 -5.32 -5.41
C ASP A 7 -6.79 -3.81 -5.72
N VAL A 8 -7.06 -3.49 -6.98
CA VAL A 8 -7.16 -2.11 -7.46
C VAL A 8 -8.32 -2.04 -8.42
N ASP A 9 -8.91 -0.86 -8.55
CA ASP A 9 -9.89 -0.62 -9.59
C ASP A 9 -9.22 -0.78 -10.97
N PRO A 10 -9.69 -1.66 -11.86
CA PRO A 10 -9.12 -1.84 -13.18
C PRO A 10 -9.09 -0.55 -14.02
N SER A 11 -10.06 0.36 -13.82
CA SER A 11 -10.14 1.63 -14.53
C SER A 11 -9.04 2.62 -14.11
N LEU A 12 -8.45 2.44 -12.93
CA LEU A 12 -7.35 3.26 -12.42
C LEU A 12 -6.07 3.08 -13.26
N LEU A 13 -5.82 1.87 -13.78
CA LEU A 13 -4.61 1.54 -14.53
C LEU A 13 -4.46 2.42 -15.78
N PRO A 14 -5.39 2.40 -16.76
CA PRO A 14 -5.28 3.24 -17.94
C PRO A 14 -5.33 4.73 -17.60
N PHE A 15 -6.05 5.13 -16.56
CA PHE A 15 -6.09 6.52 -16.10
C PHE A 15 -4.71 7.01 -15.63
N ILE A 16 -4.06 6.27 -14.73
CA ILE A 16 -2.72 6.63 -14.23
C ILE A 16 -1.68 6.53 -15.34
N MET A 17 -1.74 5.47 -16.15
CA MET A 17 -0.81 5.29 -17.27
C MET A 17 -0.84 6.47 -18.25
N LYS A 18 -2.04 6.95 -18.58
CA LYS A 18 -2.21 8.12 -19.45
C LYS A 18 -1.78 9.41 -18.76
N LYS A 19 -2.07 9.56 -17.46
CA LYS A 19 -1.77 10.79 -16.71
C LYS A 19 -0.28 10.97 -16.46
N GLU A 20 0.42 9.89 -16.14
CA GLU A 20 1.84 9.89 -15.80
C GLU A 20 2.75 9.56 -17.00
N ASP A 21 2.15 9.36 -18.19
CA ASP A 21 2.83 8.98 -19.44
C ASP A 21 3.74 7.74 -19.26
N ILE A 22 3.19 6.69 -18.68
CA ILE A 22 3.91 5.43 -18.41
C ILE A 22 3.29 4.25 -19.15
N ASN A 23 4.16 3.32 -19.57
CA ASN A 23 3.74 2.08 -20.21
C ASN A 23 3.31 1.01 -19.19
N ILE A 24 2.80 -0.12 -19.71
CA ILE A 24 2.29 -1.20 -18.87
C ILE A 24 3.37 -1.80 -17.97
N ASP A 25 4.60 -1.97 -18.47
CA ASP A 25 5.69 -2.56 -17.68
C ASP A 25 6.07 -1.68 -16.48
N GLN A 26 6.08 -0.36 -16.69
CA GLN A 26 6.28 0.62 -15.63
C GLN A 26 5.14 0.59 -14.62
N MET A 27 3.90 0.49 -15.08
CA MET A 27 2.74 0.36 -14.19
C MET A 27 2.78 -0.94 -13.39
N MET A 28 3.14 -2.07 -14.00
CA MET A 28 3.32 -3.35 -13.31
C MET A 28 4.43 -3.26 -12.26
N LYS A 29 5.54 -2.56 -12.55
CA LYS A 29 6.61 -2.31 -11.57
C LYS A 29 6.09 -1.50 -10.38
N ILE A 30 5.22 -0.51 -10.61
CA ILE A 30 4.58 0.25 -9.53
C ILE A 30 3.70 -0.66 -8.69
N LEU A 31 2.81 -1.44 -9.33
CA LEU A 31 1.88 -2.34 -8.65
C LEU A 31 2.60 -3.43 -7.85
N TYR A 32 3.72 -3.96 -8.34
CA TYR A 32 4.43 -5.07 -7.68
C TYR A 32 5.47 -4.64 -6.65
N HIS A 33 6.16 -3.52 -6.89
CA HIS A 33 7.36 -3.19 -6.11
C HIS A 33 7.31 -1.84 -5.42
N LYS A 34 6.36 -0.95 -5.74
CA LYS A 34 6.31 0.42 -5.19
C LYS A 34 4.98 0.76 -4.50
N SER A 35 4.15 -0.24 -4.22
CA SER A 35 2.81 -0.08 -3.66
C SER A 35 2.71 -0.63 -2.23
N GLY A 36 1.50 -0.88 -1.74
CA GLY A 36 1.27 -1.52 -0.45
C GLY A 36 1.74 -0.68 0.75
N LEU A 37 2.28 -1.35 1.76
CA LEU A 37 2.86 -0.69 2.93
C LEU A 37 3.96 0.30 2.54
N LEU A 38 4.82 -0.07 1.60
CA LEU A 38 5.88 0.81 1.12
C LEU A 38 5.31 2.07 0.45
N GLY A 39 4.38 1.91 -0.49
CA GLY A 39 3.82 3.03 -1.24
C GLY A 39 3.05 4.02 -0.36
N ILE A 40 2.24 3.52 0.58
CA ILE A 40 1.44 4.38 1.46
C ILE A 40 2.33 5.03 2.53
N SER A 41 3.16 4.24 3.22
CA SER A 41 4.00 4.77 4.30
C SER A 41 5.10 5.68 3.77
N GLY A 42 5.65 5.37 2.59
CA GLY A 42 6.87 5.99 2.06
C GLY A 42 8.14 5.65 2.88
N ILE A 43 8.05 4.66 3.79
CA ILE A 43 9.11 4.37 4.76
C ILE A 43 9.68 2.97 4.55
N SER A 44 8.85 1.93 4.67
CA SER A 44 9.33 0.56 4.63
C SER A 44 8.26 -0.42 4.13
N PRO A 45 8.68 -1.47 3.39
CA PRO A 45 7.81 -2.61 3.07
C PRO A 45 7.58 -3.54 4.28
N ASP A 46 8.34 -3.38 5.36
CA ASP A 46 8.26 -4.23 6.56
C ASP A 46 7.36 -3.61 7.63
N MET A 47 6.34 -4.37 8.07
CA MET A 47 5.38 -3.98 9.10
C MET A 47 6.05 -3.61 10.43
N ARG A 48 7.17 -4.26 10.79
CA ARG A 48 7.89 -3.99 12.05
C ARG A 48 8.38 -2.55 12.10
N ASN A 49 8.90 -2.06 10.97
CA ASN A 49 9.39 -0.68 10.83
C ASN A 49 8.27 0.38 10.85
N LEU A 50 7.01 -0.04 10.74
CA LEU A 50 5.83 0.84 10.77
C LEU A 50 5.11 0.81 12.13
N ARG A 51 5.60 0.03 13.10
CA ARG A 51 5.03 -0.03 14.45
C ARG A 51 5.78 0.91 15.37
N SER A 52 5.07 1.83 16.01
CA SER A 52 5.67 2.86 16.86
C SER A 52 6.42 2.31 18.07
N ASN A 53 6.08 1.10 18.54
CA ASN A 53 6.79 0.42 19.62
C ASN A 53 8.12 -0.23 19.17
N MET A 54 8.32 -0.43 17.87
CA MET A 54 9.54 -1.01 17.29
C MET A 54 10.41 0.04 16.60
N THR A 55 9.81 1.12 16.10
CA THR A 55 10.51 2.20 15.40
C THR A 55 9.97 3.56 15.85
N PRO A 56 10.79 4.44 16.43
CA PRO A 56 10.35 5.74 16.93
C PRO A 56 10.10 6.71 15.77
N LEU A 57 8.90 6.65 15.20
CA LEU A 57 8.43 7.58 14.16
C LEU A 57 7.73 8.79 14.79
N LYS A 58 7.94 9.98 14.23
CA LYS A 58 7.32 11.25 14.66
C LYS A 58 6.76 12.02 13.46
N GLY A 59 5.86 12.96 13.73
CA GLY A 59 5.28 13.84 12.72
C GLY A 59 4.62 13.09 11.55
N GLU A 60 4.84 13.58 10.33
CA GLU A 60 4.25 13.02 9.11
C GLU A 60 4.59 11.54 8.89
N LYS A 61 5.83 11.13 9.20
CA LYS A 61 6.26 9.73 9.07
C LYS A 61 5.43 8.79 9.95
N LYS A 62 5.10 9.23 11.18
CA LYS A 62 4.22 8.47 12.07
C LYS A 62 2.80 8.37 11.48
N ALA A 63 2.25 9.50 11.02
CA ALA A 63 0.91 9.54 10.44
C ALA A 63 0.78 8.62 9.22
N ARG A 64 1.77 8.63 8.31
CA ARG A 64 1.79 7.76 7.13
C ARG A 64 1.97 6.28 7.49
N ALA A 65 2.79 5.96 8.50
CA ALA A 65 2.95 4.58 8.98
C ALA A 65 1.65 4.05 9.60
N ASP A 66 0.97 4.86 10.42
CA ASP A 66 -0.31 4.50 11.02
C ASP A 66 -1.40 4.32 9.94
N LEU A 67 -1.46 5.21 8.94
CA LEU A 67 -2.37 5.07 7.80
C LEU A 67 -2.13 3.76 7.02
N ALA A 68 -0.88 3.47 6.67
CA ALA A 68 -0.52 2.24 5.95
C ALA A 68 -0.94 0.98 6.72
N ARG A 69 -0.72 0.98 8.05
CA ARG A 69 -1.15 -0.09 8.94
C ARG A 69 -2.67 -0.26 8.97
N ASN A 70 -3.40 0.83 9.14
CA ASN A 70 -4.86 0.79 9.23
C ASN A 70 -5.49 0.29 7.94
N ILE A 71 -5.01 0.75 6.78
CA ILE A 71 -5.46 0.24 5.47
C ILE A 71 -5.16 -1.25 5.34
N PHE A 72 -3.97 -1.70 5.73
CA PHE A 72 -3.59 -3.10 5.68
C PHE A 72 -4.50 -3.99 6.55
N ILE A 73 -4.75 -3.58 7.80
CA ILE A 73 -5.62 -4.31 8.74
C ILE A 73 -7.06 -4.36 8.22
N ASN A 74 -7.61 -3.22 7.81
CA ASN A 74 -8.96 -3.14 7.26
C ASN A 74 -9.14 -4.09 6.06
N ARG A 75 -8.11 -4.20 5.22
CA ARG A 75 -8.15 -5.07 4.05
C ARG A 75 -8.17 -6.55 4.42
N ILE A 76 -7.42 -6.95 5.44
CA ILE A 76 -7.48 -8.33 5.97
C ILE A 76 -8.86 -8.62 6.54
N ILE A 77 -9.40 -7.72 7.37
CA ILE A 77 -10.73 -7.89 7.98
C ILE A 77 -11.79 -8.07 6.89
N ARG A 78 -11.80 -7.19 5.89
CA ARG A 78 -12.76 -7.28 4.77
C ARG A 78 -12.64 -8.59 4.00
N TYR A 79 -11.42 -9.02 3.70
CA TYR A 79 -11.17 -10.22 2.89
C TYR A 79 -11.52 -11.51 3.64
N VAL A 80 -11.21 -11.59 4.94
CA VAL A 80 -11.63 -12.71 5.79
C VAL A 80 -13.14 -12.71 5.97
N GLY A 81 -13.73 -11.53 6.20
CA GLY A 81 -15.18 -11.38 6.35
C GLY A 81 -15.96 -11.86 5.12
N SER A 82 -15.48 -11.56 3.91
CA SER A 82 -16.11 -12.00 2.65
C SER A 82 -16.06 -13.50 2.37
N TYR A 83 -15.31 -14.27 3.15
CA TYR A 83 -15.28 -15.74 3.03
C TYR A 83 -16.17 -16.46 4.03
N ILE A 84 -16.68 -15.76 5.04
CA ILE A 84 -17.46 -16.34 6.13
C ILE A 84 -18.93 -15.88 6.05
N LEU A 85 -19.17 -14.67 5.54
CA LEU A 85 -20.49 -14.08 5.30
C LEU A 85 -20.83 -14.15 3.82
#